data_AF-A0A942JDT0-F1
#
_entry.id   AF-A0A942JDT0-F1
#
_cell.length_a   1.000
_cell.length_b   1.000
_cell.length_c   1.000
_cell.angle_alpha   90.00
_cell.angle_beta   90.00
_cell.angle_gamma   90.00
#
_symmetry.space_group_name_H-M   'P 1'
#
loop_
_entity.id
_entity.type
_entity.pdbx_description
1 polymer ?
#
loop_
_entity_poly.entity_id
_entity_poly.type
_entity_poly.pdbx_seq_one_letter_code
_entity_poly.pdbx_strand_id
1 'polypeptide(L)'
;MKEKLFNAVENEKGNLFELIQRLVQIKSYSGEEKEIVEFIVSKMKEYGFDEAYHDSFGNAIGKIGNGPVKIMYDAHIDTVRVTETENWVHPPFAGIIENGKL
;
A
#
# COMPACT_ATOMS: atom_id res chain seq x y z
N MET A 1 -17.66 -18.27 8.14
CA MET A 1 -16.70 -17.15 8.33
C MET A 1 -15.72 -17.06 7.17
N LYS A 2 -14.95 -18.12 6.87
CA LYS A 2 -13.99 -18.13 5.75
C LYS A 2 -14.61 -17.77 4.40
N GLU A 3 -15.71 -18.43 4.01
CA GLU A 3 -16.37 -18.18 2.73
C GLU A 3 -16.86 -16.74 2.56
N LYS A 4 -17.43 -16.14 3.61
CA LYS A 4 -17.82 -14.73 3.62
C LYS A 4 -16.62 -13.79 3.41
N LEU A 5 -15.47 -14.12 4.01
CA LEU A 5 -14.23 -13.34 3.84
C LEU A 5 -13.70 -13.45 2.41
N PHE A 6 -13.64 -14.66 1.86
CA PHE A 6 -13.22 -14.86 0.46
C PHE A 6 -14.13 -14.11 -0.51
N ASN A 7 -15.45 -14.18 -0.33
CA ASN A 7 -16.39 -13.43 -1.17
C ASN A 7 -16.20 -11.92 -1.04
N ALA A 8 -15.93 -11.40 0.17
CA ALA A 8 -15.63 -9.99 0.36
C ALA A 8 -14.34 -9.57 -0.38
N VAL A 9 -13.27 -10.38 -0.29
CA VAL A 9 -12.02 -10.11 -1.02
C VAL A 9 -12.22 -10.16 -2.53
N GLU A 10 -12.97 -11.12 -3.05
CA GLU A 10 -13.28 -11.19 -4.49
C GLU A 10 -14.11 -9.99 -4.96
N ASN A 11 -15.05 -9.51 -4.14
CA ASN A 11 -15.84 -8.31 -4.46
C ASN A 11 -14.98 -7.03 -4.44
N GLU A 12 -13.94 -6.97 -3.61
CA GLU A 12 -13.02 -5.83 -3.50
C GLU A 12 -11.81 -5.91 -4.44
N LYS A 13 -11.72 -6.96 -5.26
CA LYS A 13 -10.55 -7.26 -6.09
C LYS A 13 -10.13 -6.10 -7.00
N GLY A 14 -11.10 -5.40 -7.59
CA GLY A 14 -10.83 -4.21 -8.41
C GLY A 14 -10.15 -3.10 -7.60
N ASN A 15 -10.72 -2.76 -6.44
CA ASN A 15 -10.19 -1.74 -5.54
C ASN A 15 -8.79 -2.11 -5.02
N LEU A 16 -8.54 -3.41 -4.77
CA LEU A 16 -7.22 -3.90 -4.38
C LEU A 16 -6.20 -3.75 -5.50
N PHE A 17 -6.56 -4.03 -6.76
CA PHE A 17 -5.67 -3.81 -7.89
C PHE A 17 -5.35 -2.32 -8.07
N GLU A 18 -6.35 -1.45 -8.00
CA GLU A 18 -6.15 -0.01 -8.08
C GLU A 18 -5.24 0.50 -6.95
N LEU A 19 -5.43 0.00 -5.72
CA LEU A 19 -4.59 0.32 -4.57
C LEU A 19 -3.13 -0.08 -4.82
N ILE A 20 -2.88 -1.32 -5.23
CA ILE A 20 -1.50 -1.81 -5.43
C ILE A 20 -0.84 -1.13 -6.63
N GLN A 21 -1.57 -0.91 -7.73
CA GLN A 21 -1.06 -0.13 -8.86
C GLN A 21 -0.66 1.28 -8.43
N ARG A 22 -1.48 1.94 -7.61
CA ARG A 22 -1.18 3.28 -7.13
C ARG A 22 0.02 3.30 -6.18
N LEU A 23 0.19 2.29 -5.32
CA LEU A 23 1.39 2.14 -4.51
C LEU A 23 2.66 2.02 -5.38
N VAL A 24 2.61 1.24 -6.46
CA VAL A 24 3.73 1.11 -7.42
C VAL A 24 3.99 2.41 -8.18
N GLN A 25 2.96 3.19 -8.49
CA GLN A 25 3.11 4.43 -9.24
C GLN A 25 3.73 5.58 -8.45
N ILE A 26 3.68 5.51 -7.12
CA ILE A 26 4.28 6.51 -6.24
C ILE A 26 5.74 6.12 -6.02
N LYS A 27 6.66 6.94 -6.53
CA LYS A 27 8.09 6.74 -6.27
C LYS A 27 8.38 6.99 -4.80
N SER A 28 9.01 6.02 -4.15
CA SER A 28 9.31 6.04 -2.72
C SER A 28 10.74 5.62 -2.45
N TYR A 29 11.74 6.23 -3.10
CA TYR A 29 13.12 5.91 -2.75
C TYR A 29 13.42 6.28 -1.31
N SER A 30 14.42 5.64 -0.70
CA SER A 30 14.80 5.96 0.67
C SER A 30 15.12 7.46 0.81
N GLY A 31 14.40 8.17 1.68
CA GLY A 31 14.42 9.64 1.85
C GLY A 31 13.42 10.44 1.00
N GLU A 32 12.63 9.78 0.14
CA GLU A 32 11.64 10.37 -0.77
C GLU A 32 10.20 9.83 -0.50
N GLU A 33 9.93 9.29 0.70
CA GLU A 33 8.72 8.51 1.00
C GLU A 33 7.46 9.34 1.29
N LYS A 34 7.56 10.67 1.36
CA LYS A 34 6.47 11.53 1.82
C LYS A 34 5.14 11.28 1.09
N GLU A 35 5.16 11.20 -0.25
CA GLU A 35 3.94 11.00 -1.04
C GLU A 35 3.28 9.65 -0.73
N ILE A 36 4.06 8.57 -0.61
CA ILE A 36 3.51 7.24 -0.34
C ILE A 36 2.97 7.13 1.08
N VAL A 37 3.60 7.81 2.06
CA VAL A 37 3.11 7.91 3.44
C VAL A 37 1.76 8.61 3.49
N GLU A 38 1.65 9.78 2.84
CA GLU A 38 0.40 10.54 2.77
C GLU A 38 -0.72 9.74 2.09
N PHE A 39 -0.39 9.02 1.01
CA PHE A 39 -1.32 8.14 0.32
C PHE A 39 -1.82 6.99 1.19
N ILE A 40 -0.93 6.28 1.88
CA ILE A 40 -1.28 5.16 2.77
C ILE A 40 -2.16 5.65 3.92
N VAL A 41 -1.80 6.77 4.57
CA VAL A 41 -2.61 7.36 5.64
C VAL A 41 -4.00 7.75 5.13
N SER A 42 -4.11 8.31 3.92
CA SER A 42 -5.39 8.60 3.29
C SER A 42 -6.24 7.34 3.09
N LYS A 43 -5.63 6.24 2.64
CA LYS A 43 -6.32 4.97 2.44
C LYS A 43 -6.77 4.31 3.75
N MET A 44 -5.95 4.37 4.80
CA MET A 44 -6.36 3.93 6.14
C MET A 44 -7.59 4.70 6.65
N LYS A 45 -7.65 6.02 6.41
CA LYS A 45 -8.83 6.85 6.74
C LYS A 45 -10.07 6.44 5.93
N GLU A 46 -9.90 6.24 4.62
CA GLU A 46 -10.97 5.78 3.71
C GLU A 46 -11.55 4.43 4.16
N TYR A 47 -10.70 3.52 4.64
CA TYR A 47 -11.09 2.20 5.15
C TYR A 47 -11.62 2.20 6.59
N GLY A 48 -11.73 3.37 7.22
CA GLY A 48 -12.37 3.51 8.54
C GLY A 48 -11.52 3.03 9.71
N PHE A 49 -10.19 3.17 9.62
CA PHE A 49 -9.31 2.95 10.79
C PHE A 49 -9.66 3.98 11.89
N ASP A 50 -9.57 3.57 13.15
CA ASP A 50 -9.86 4.44 14.29
C ASP A 50 -8.86 5.60 14.40
N GLU A 51 -7.59 5.31 14.11
CA GLU A 51 -6.53 6.31 13.96
C GLU A 51 -5.73 6.04 12.69
N ALA A 52 -5.39 7.11 11.96
CA ALA A 52 -4.52 7.07 10.79
C ALA A 52 -3.76 8.39 10.67
N TYR A 53 -2.44 8.34 10.88
CA TYR A 53 -1.56 9.51 10.90
C TYR A 53 -0.14 9.12 10.50
N HIS A 54 0.71 10.11 10.24
CA HIS A 54 2.15 9.90 10.18
C HIS A 54 2.81 10.45 11.45
N ASP A 55 3.84 9.76 11.93
CA ASP A 55 4.62 10.23 13.09
C ASP A 55 5.69 11.25 12.68
N SER A 56 6.49 11.71 13.65
CA SER A 56 7.59 12.67 13.42
C SER A 56 8.76 12.10 12.61
N PHE A 57 8.82 10.77 12.44
CA PHE A 57 9.84 10.09 11.64
C PHE A 57 9.35 9.79 10.22
N GLY A 58 8.09 10.08 9.91
CA GLY A 58 7.49 9.84 8.60
C GLY A 58 6.87 8.45 8.43
N ASN A 59 6.70 7.68 9.51
CA ASN A 59 6.04 6.38 9.42
C ASN A 59 4.52 6.56 9.27
N ALA A 60 3.88 5.79 8.39
CA ALA A 60 2.42 5.70 8.33
C ALA A 60 1.90 4.76 9.43
N ILE A 61 1.09 5.29 10.36
CA ILE A 61 0.56 4.56 11.50
C ILE A 61 -0.96 4.45 11.39
N GLY A 62 -1.46 3.22 11.45
CA GLY A 62 -2.87 2.90 11.51
C GLY A 62 -3.22 2.09 12.77
N LYS A 63 -4.37 2.36 13.39
CA LYS A 63 -4.88 1.57 14.51
C LYS A 63 -6.34 1.18 14.29
N ILE A 64 -6.67 -0.04 14.69
CA ILE A 64 -8.04 -0.58 14.71
C ILE A 64 -8.26 -1.29 16.05
N GLY A 65 -9.31 -0.89 16.75
CA GLY A 65 -9.75 -1.44 18.02
C GLY A 65 -8.87 -1.09 19.22
N ASN A 66 -9.35 -1.44 20.40
CA ASN A 66 -8.70 -1.16 21.69
C ASN A 66 -8.65 -2.38 22.63
N GLY A 67 -8.82 -3.59 22.09
CA GLY A 67 -8.90 -4.83 22.88
C GLY A 67 -7.62 -5.20 23.64
N PRO A 68 -7.69 -6.20 24.55
CA PRO A 68 -6.59 -6.58 25.43
C PRO A 68 -5.42 -7.27 24.71
N VAL A 69 -5.67 -7.89 23.54
CA VAL A 69 -4.63 -8.48 22.68
C VAL A 69 -4.23 -7.44 21.63
N LYS A 70 -2.92 -7.24 21.47
CA LYS A 70 -2.35 -6.32 20.46
C LYS A 70 -1.62 -7.13 19.40
N ILE A 71 -1.92 -6.85 18.14
CA ILE A 71 -1.23 -7.39 16.97
C ILE A 71 -0.63 -6.21 16.22
N MET A 72 0.65 -6.30 15.86
CA MET A 72 1.36 -5.27 15.10
C MET A 72 1.80 -5.87 13.77
N TYR A 73 1.47 -5.18 12.69
CA TYR A 73 2.02 -5.45 11.36
C TYR A 73 3.04 -4.36 11.06
N ASP A 74 4.26 -4.77 10.71
CA ASP A 74 5.36 -3.89 10.37
C ASP A 74 5.85 -4.20 8.96
N ALA A 75 6.13 -3.15 8.19
CA ALA A 75 6.55 -3.23 6.79
C ALA A 75 7.30 -1.96 6.41
N HIS A 76 8.11 -2.04 5.35
CA HIS A 76 8.76 -0.88 4.75
C HIS A 76 8.09 -0.53 3.42
N ILE A 77 8.12 0.76 3.06
CA ILE A 77 7.47 1.31 1.86
C ILE A 77 8.48 1.92 0.89
N ASP A 78 9.73 2.02 1.32
CA ASP A 78 10.81 2.50 0.48
C ASP A 78 11.19 1.46 -0.57
N THR A 79 11.61 1.96 -1.73
CA THR A 79 11.97 1.15 -2.89
C THR A 79 13.42 1.33 -3.27
N VAL A 80 14.01 0.27 -3.82
CA VAL A 80 15.35 0.34 -4.42
C VAL A 80 15.31 1.26 -5.64
N ARG A 81 16.35 2.09 -5.79
CA ARG A 81 16.45 3.01 -6.91
C ARG A 81 16.45 2.24 -8.23
N VAL A 82 15.56 2.65 -9.12
CA VAL A 82 15.49 2.08 -10.47
C VAL A 82 16.73 2.47 -11.25
N THR A 83 17.37 1.47 -11.84
CA THR A 83 18.47 1.62 -12.79
C THR A 83 18.11 0.89 -14.09
N GLU A 84 18.88 1.16 -15.15
CA GLU A 84 18.78 0.43 -16.42
C GLU A 84 17.35 0.41 -16.99
N THR A 85 16.67 1.56 -17.01
CA THR A 85 15.25 1.68 -17.45
C THR A 85 15.00 1.12 -18.85
N GLU A 86 16.01 1.10 -19.70
CA GLU A 86 16.03 0.50 -21.04
C GLU A 86 15.89 -1.02 -21.04
N ASN A 87 16.27 -1.69 -19.94
CA ASN A 87 16.14 -3.15 -19.78
C ASN A 87 14.75 -3.55 -19.29
N TRP A 88 13.90 -2.59 -18.92
CA TRP A 88 12.54 -2.87 -18.47
C TRP A 88 11.60 -3.01 -19.66
N VAL A 89 10.84 -4.11 -19.69
CA VAL A 89 9.76 -4.33 -20.67
C VAL A 89 8.64 -3.29 -20.51
N HIS A 90 8.34 -2.91 -19.26
CA HIS A 90 7.33 -1.93 -18.89
C HIS A 90 7.98 -0.84 -18.02
N PRO A 91 7.56 0.44 -18.12
CA PRO A 91 8.11 1.46 -17.24
C PRO A 91 7.90 1.10 -15.76
N PRO A 92 8.94 1.17 -14.91
CA PRO A 92 8.94 0.53 -13.59
C PRO A 92 7.91 1.08 -12.60
N PHE A 93 7.45 2.32 -12.82
CA PHE A 93 6.42 2.97 -12.01
C PHE A 93 5.08 3.09 -12.75
N ALA A 94 4.86 2.34 -13.83
CA ALA A 94 3.59 2.39 -14.55
C ALA A 94 2.47 1.62 -13.83
N GLY A 95 2.83 0.59 -13.04
CA GLY A 95 1.86 -0.30 -12.40
C GLY A 95 1.00 -1.03 -13.44
N ILE A 96 1.63 -1.62 -14.46
CA ILE A 96 0.90 -2.31 -15.55
C ILE A 96 0.53 -3.71 -15.10
N ILE A 97 -0.75 -4.06 -15.21
CA ILE A 97 -1.21 -5.44 -15.03
C ILE A 97 -1.26 -6.11 -16.41
N GLU A 98 -0.43 -7.13 -16.62
CA GLU A 98 -0.37 -7.91 -17.86
C GLU A 98 -0.33 -9.41 -17.52
N ASN A 99 -1.22 -10.20 -18.14
CA ASN A 99 -1.29 -11.65 -17.96
C ASN A 99 -1.39 -12.11 -16.49
N GLY A 100 -2.13 -11.36 -15.67
CA GLY A 100 -2.34 -11.65 -14.24
C GLY A 100 -1.14 -11.32 -13.35
N LYS A 101 -0.15 -10.58 -13.87
CA LYS A 101 0.99 -10.06 -13.12
C LYS A 101 0.91 -8.55 -13.08
N LEU A 102 1.20 -7.98 -11.92
CA LEU A 102 1.53 -6.58 -11.76
C LEU A 102 3.05 -6.43 -11.75
#